data_AF-A0A8C5KAA5-F1
#
_entry.id   AF-A0A8C5KAA5-F1
#
_cell.length_a   1.000
_cell.length_b   1.000
_cell.length_c   1.000
_cell.angle_alpha   90.00
_cell.angle_beta   90.00
_cell.angle_gamma   90.00
#
_symmetry.space_group_name_H-M   'P 1'
#
loop_
_entity.id
_entity.type
_entity.pdbx_description
1 polymer ?
#
loop_
_entity_poly.entity_id
_entity_poly.type
_entity_poly.pdbx_seq_one_letter_code
_entity_poly.pdbx_strand_id
1 'polypeptide(L)'
;MPLRQALKRMGTREREYNYNLPLSVPSIAMARGPKKHLKRVAAPKHWMNRLKYALTGDEVKKICIQRFIKIDGKVRTDITYPAGFMDVISIDKTRENFRLIYDTKGRFAVHRITPEEAKYKLCKVRKNIVVNDTIQIDLETGKITEFIKFDTGNLCMVTGDANLGTIGVITNRKRHPGSFDVVHVKDANGNSFATWLSNIFVIGKGNKAWISLPRGKGIRLTIAEERDKRLAAKQSSG
;
A
#
# COMPACT_ATOMS: atom_id res chain seq x y z
N MET A 1 21.35 36.68 4.08
CA MET A 1 21.89 35.31 4.27
C MET A 1 22.79 35.32 5.50
N PRO A 2 23.01 34.23 6.26
CA PRO A 2 22.30 32.95 6.38
C PRO A 2 22.18 32.48 7.86
N LEU A 3 21.86 31.19 8.11
CA LEU A 3 21.88 30.47 9.42
C LEU A 3 20.59 30.35 10.27
N ARG A 4 19.39 30.35 9.65
CA ARG A 4 18.18 29.74 10.27
C ARG A 4 17.40 28.79 9.36
N GLN A 5 18.05 28.20 8.36
CA GLN A 5 17.40 27.35 7.35
C GLN A 5 17.94 25.91 7.30
N ALA A 6 18.45 25.37 8.43
CA ALA A 6 18.97 24.01 8.47
C ALA A 6 18.70 23.31 9.81
N LEU A 7 17.42 23.09 10.17
CA LEU A 7 17.05 22.16 11.27
C LEU A 7 15.56 21.78 11.29
N LYS A 8 15.06 21.22 10.17
CA LYS A 8 13.85 20.38 10.16
C LYS A 8 14.10 19.10 9.35
N ARG A 9 15.14 18.38 9.75
CA ARG A 9 15.34 16.95 9.47
C ARG A 9 15.24 16.25 10.83
N MET A 10 14.33 15.28 10.91
CA MET A 10 14.09 14.35 12.02
C MET A 10 13.26 14.85 13.21
N GLY A 11 12.20 14.10 13.52
CA GLY A 11 11.45 14.19 14.79
C GLY A 11 10.01 14.71 14.69
N THR A 12 9.05 13.88 14.30
CA THR A 12 7.63 14.14 14.61
C THR A 12 7.41 13.98 16.11
N ARG A 13 7.42 15.10 16.86
CA ARG A 13 6.92 15.20 18.24
C ARG A 13 5.42 15.57 18.22
N GLU A 14 4.62 14.79 18.93
CA GLU A 14 3.20 15.06 19.20
C GLU A 14 3.03 16.37 20.01
N ARG A 15 1.97 17.13 19.74
CA ARG A 15 1.48 18.22 20.61
C ARG A 15 0.02 17.94 20.96
N GLU A 16 -0.26 17.86 22.25
CA GLU A 16 -1.61 17.90 22.80
C GLU A 16 -2.15 19.34 22.78
N TYR A 17 -3.45 19.50 22.52
CA TYR A 17 -4.17 20.74 22.81
C TYR A 17 -5.56 20.43 23.38
N ASN A 18 -5.84 21.09 24.51
CA ASN A 18 -7.08 21.06 25.29
C ASN A 18 -8.27 21.67 24.54
N TYR A 19 -9.47 21.10 24.73
CA TYR A 19 -10.74 21.57 24.16
C TYR A 19 -11.52 22.45 25.13
N ASN A 20 -12.13 23.53 24.62
CA ASN A 20 -13.34 24.11 25.21
C ASN A 20 -14.22 24.84 24.15
N LEU A 21 -15.52 24.50 24.18
CA LEU A 21 -16.75 25.10 23.60
C LEU A 21 -17.05 25.05 22.08
N PRO A 22 -18.33 25.20 21.62
CA PRO A 22 -19.60 24.64 22.13
C PRO A 22 -20.45 23.96 21.01
N LEU A 23 -21.55 23.29 21.41
CA LEU A 23 -22.45 22.49 20.56
C LEU A 23 -23.46 23.32 19.75
N SER A 24 -23.39 23.28 18.41
CA SER A 24 -24.54 23.47 17.52
C SER A 24 -24.27 22.83 16.14
N VAL A 25 -25.16 21.92 15.73
CA VAL A 25 -25.09 20.99 14.56
C VAL A 25 -24.81 21.64 13.20
N PRO A 26 -24.03 20.97 12.32
CA PRO A 26 -24.58 20.62 11.01
C PRO A 26 -24.09 19.27 10.43
N SER A 27 -24.94 18.69 9.58
CA SER A 27 -24.71 17.76 8.45
C SER A 27 -23.73 16.58 8.63
N ILE A 28 -24.12 15.40 8.14
CA ILE A 28 -23.28 14.19 8.09
C ILE A 28 -22.10 14.42 7.12
N ALA A 29 -21.13 15.21 7.56
CA ALA A 29 -19.79 15.25 7.04
C ALA A 29 -19.10 14.02 7.61
N MET A 30 -18.74 13.06 6.75
CA MET A 30 -17.83 11.99 7.15
C MET A 30 -16.51 12.61 7.58
N ALA A 31 -16.37 12.82 8.89
CA ALA A 31 -15.22 13.43 9.52
C ALA A 31 -13.94 12.70 9.07
N ARG A 32 -13.03 13.48 8.48
CA ARG A 32 -11.66 13.06 8.14
C ARG A 32 -10.88 12.84 9.44
N GLY A 33 -11.07 11.69 10.09
CA GLY A 33 -10.28 11.32 11.26
C GLY A 33 -8.81 11.08 10.89
N PRO A 34 -7.84 11.48 11.74
CA PRO A 34 -6.44 11.10 11.58
C PRO A 34 -6.30 9.60 11.85
N LYS A 35 -6.51 8.80 10.80
CA LYS A 35 -6.37 7.33 10.86
C LYS A 35 -4.88 6.95 10.91
N LYS A 36 -4.30 7.01 12.11
CA LYS A 36 -2.96 6.54 12.48
C LYS A 36 -2.84 5.02 12.30
N HIS A 37 -2.61 4.43 11.11
CA HIS A 37 -2.03 3.06 11.02
C HIS A 37 -1.65 2.44 9.64
N LEU A 38 -1.39 3.21 8.59
CA LEU A 38 -0.73 2.67 7.38
C LEU A 38 0.15 3.78 6.79
N LYS A 39 1.32 3.44 6.23
CA LYS A 39 2.08 4.40 5.43
C LYS A 39 1.14 4.86 4.31
N ARG A 40 0.91 6.16 4.18
CA ARG A 40 0.12 6.74 3.08
C ARG A 40 1.02 7.61 2.25
N VAL A 41 0.74 7.66 0.96
CA VAL A 41 1.39 8.61 0.05
C VAL A 41 0.36 9.65 -0.36
N ALA A 42 0.82 10.89 -0.51
CA ALA A 42 0.05 11.89 -1.25
C ALA A 42 -0.03 11.39 -2.70
N ALA A 43 -1.17 10.79 -3.07
CA ALA A 43 -1.24 9.92 -4.22
C ALA A 43 -0.90 10.67 -5.51
N PRO A 44 -1.65 11.72 -5.89
CA PRO A 44 -1.46 12.39 -7.17
C PRO A 44 -0.03 12.87 -7.36
N LYS A 45 0.55 13.55 -6.35
CA LYS A 45 1.94 14.01 -6.40
C LYS A 45 2.95 12.86 -6.48
N HIS A 46 2.75 11.78 -5.72
CA HIS A 46 3.71 10.68 -5.67
C HIS A 46 3.76 9.88 -6.98
N TRP A 47 2.61 9.52 -7.53
CA TRP A 47 2.59 8.69 -8.74
C TRP A 47 2.77 9.51 -10.02
N MET A 48 2.33 10.78 -10.10
CA MET A 48 2.60 11.58 -11.31
C MET A 48 4.09 11.85 -11.51
N ASN A 49 4.84 12.08 -10.43
CA ASN A 49 6.30 12.18 -10.50
C ASN A 49 6.94 10.86 -10.94
N ARG A 50 6.38 9.72 -10.53
CA ARG A 50 6.89 8.39 -10.92
C ARG A 50 6.50 7.99 -12.35
N LEU A 51 5.31 8.34 -12.80
CA LEU A 51 4.79 8.07 -14.15
C LEU A 51 5.24 9.14 -15.17
N LYS A 52 5.86 10.23 -14.71
CA LYS A 52 6.35 11.36 -15.52
C LYS A 52 5.25 12.09 -16.30
N TYR A 53 4.01 12.10 -15.80
CA TYR A 53 2.91 12.87 -16.40
C TYR A 53 2.95 14.37 -16.08
N ALA A 54 3.62 14.74 -14.99
CA ALA A 54 3.80 16.11 -14.57
C ALA A 54 5.21 16.28 -14.00
N LEU A 55 5.86 17.37 -14.38
CA LEU A 55 7.17 17.79 -13.88
C LEU A 55 7.03 18.74 -12.69
N THR A 56 5.98 19.56 -12.70
CA THR A 56 5.72 20.61 -11.69
C THR A 56 4.45 20.34 -10.88
N GLY A 57 4.40 20.91 -9.67
CA GLY A 57 3.21 20.80 -8.81
C GLY A 57 1.96 21.48 -9.40
N ASP A 58 2.16 22.51 -10.22
CA ASP A 58 1.06 23.23 -10.88
C ASP A 58 0.46 22.41 -12.03
N GLU A 59 1.26 21.64 -12.76
CA GLU A 59 0.76 20.66 -13.73
C GLU A 59 -0.07 19.58 -13.02
N VAL A 60 0.42 19.04 -11.91
CA VAL A 60 -0.34 18.08 -11.08
C VAL A 60 -1.70 18.66 -10.70
N LYS A 61 -1.74 19.92 -10.27
CA LYS A 61 -2.97 20.64 -9.91
C LYS A 61 -3.91 20.77 -11.10
N LYS A 62 -3.42 21.16 -12.28
CA LYS A 62 -4.21 21.25 -13.52
C LYS A 62 -4.83 19.91 -13.88
N ILE A 63 -4.07 18.81 -13.83
CA ILE A 63 -4.57 17.46 -14.15
C ILE A 63 -5.63 17.02 -13.12
N CYS A 64 -5.43 17.30 -11.83
CA CYS A 64 -6.41 16.95 -10.80
C CYS A 64 -7.73 17.73 -10.95
N ILE A 65 -7.67 19.01 -11.33
CA ILE A 65 -8.86 19.86 -11.57
C ILE A 65 -9.65 19.35 -12.78
N GLN A 66 -8.97 18.81 -13.80
CA GLN A 66 -9.61 18.22 -14.98
C GLN A 66 -10.43 16.94 -14.70
N ARG A 67 -10.39 16.40 -13.48
CA ARG A 67 -11.25 15.28 -13.04
C ARG A 67 -11.06 13.95 -13.78
N PHE A 68 -9.95 13.77 -14.51
CA PHE A 68 -9.62 12.52 -15.21
C PHE A 68 -9.06 11.41 -14.30
N ILE A 69 -8.78 11.73 -13.03
CA ILE A 69 -8.17 10.81 -12.08
C ILE A 69 -9.24 10.25 -11.17
N LYS A 70 -9.34 8.92 -11.18
CA LYS A 70 -10.18 8.16 -10.26
C LYS A 70 -9.30 7.36 -9.32
N ILE A 71 -9.66 7.36 -8.03
CA ILE A 71 -9.08 6.48 -7.02
C ILE A 71 -10.23 5.68 -6.44
N ASP A 72 -10.14 4.36 -6.51
CA ASP A 72 -11.18 3.41 -6.14
C ASP A 72 -12.53 3.73 -6.83
N GLY A 73 -12.49 3.98 -8.15
CA GLY A 73 -13.66 4.33 -8.96
C GLY A 73 -14.21 5.75 -8.74
N LYS A 74 -13.74 6.48 -7.71
CA LYS A 74 -14.23 7.82 -7.37
C LYS A 74 -13.28 8.89 -7.90
N VAL A 75 -13.83 9.90 -8.59
CA VAL A 75 -13.06 11.05 -9.06
C VAL A 75 -12.50 11.82 -7.86
N ARG A 76 -11.18 12.01 -7.83
CA ARG A 76 -10.49 12.76 -6.78
C ARG A 76 -9.73 13.93 -7.39
N THR A 77 -10.02 15.13 -6.89
CA THR A 77 -9.38 16.39 -7.32
C THR A 77 -8.33 16.90 -6.33
N ASP A 78 -8.28 16.33 -5.12
CA ASP A 78 -7.37 16.75 -4.05
C ASP A 78 -5.95 16.22 -4.31
N ILE A 79 -5.00 17.14 -4.52
CA ILE A 79 -3.58 16.85 -4.79
C ILE A 79 -2.92 16.10 -3.63
N THR A 80 -3.41 16.32 -2.42
CA THR A 80 -2.88 15.71 -1.19
C THR A 80 -3.70 14.52 -0.73
N TYR A 81 -4.59 14.02 -1.60
CA TYR A 81 -5.42 12.86 -1.28
C TYR A 81 -4.54 11.69 -0.82
N PRO A 82 -4.79 11.14 0.37
CA PRO A 82 -3.96 10.10 0.91
C PRO A 82 -4.40 8.76 0.31
N ALA A 83 -3.65 8.23 -0.66
CA ALA A 83 -3.83 6.86 -1.11
C ALA A 83 -2.86 5.92 -0.39
N GLY A 84 -3.30 4.69 -0.22
CA GLY A 84 -2.59 3.66 0.51
C GLY A 84 -2.34 2.42 -0.31
N PHE A 85 -1.93 1.39 0.41
CA PHE A 85 -1.74 0.05 -0.10
C PHE A 85 -3.06 -0.54 -0.62
N MET A 86 -2.99 -1.23 -1.77
CA MET A 86 -4.11 -1.86 -2.51
C MET A 86 -5.13 -0.93 -3.16
N ASP A 87 -4.97 0.40 -3.05
CA ASP A 87 -5.84 1.33 -3.77
C ASP A 87 -5.60 1.23 -5.29
N VAL A 88 -6.70 1.33 -6.04
CA VAL A 88 -6.69 1.30 -7.51
C VAL A 88 -6.80 2.72 -8.04
N ILE A 89 -5.91 3.09 -8.95
CA ILE A 89 -5.87 4.39 -9.64
C ILE A 89 -6.21 4.14 -11.10
N SER A 90 -7.22 4.84 -11.60
CA SER A 90 -7.64 4.78 -13.00
C SER A 90 -7.53 6.15 -13.63
N ILE A 91 -6.95 6.20 -14.83
CA ILE A 91 -6.84 7.41 -15.64
C ILE A 91 -7.69 7.21 -16.90
N ASP A 92 -8.83 7.90 -16.98
CA ASP A 92 -9.79 7.70 -18.07
C ASP A 92 -9.20 8.07 -19.44
N LYS A 93 -8.38 9.13 -19.49
CA LYS A 93 -7.81 9.67 -20.73
C LYS A 93 -6.83 8.71 -21.41
N THR A 94 -6.00 8.03 -20.61
CA THR A 94 -5.01 7.08 -21.12
C THR A 94 -5.50 5.63 -21.08
N ARG A 95 -6.68 5.38 -20.47
CA ARG A 95 -7.23 4.04 -20.21
C ARG A 95 -6.28 3.13 -19.44
N GLU A 96 -5.32 3.71 -18.71
CA GLU A 96 -4.38 2.97 -17.89
C GLU A 96 -4.89 2.87 -16.45
N ASN A 97 -4.69 1.68 -15.87
CA ASN A 97 -5.03 1.38 -14.50
C ASN A 97 -3.75 1.00 -13.75
N PHE A 98 -3.69 1.43 -12.50
CA PHE A 98 -2.58 1.16 -11.62
C PHE A 98 -3.06 0.73 -10.24
N ARG A 99 -2.28 -0.13 -9.59
CA ARG A 99 -2.45 -0.48 -8.18
C ARG A 99 -1.24 -0.03 -7.38
N LEU A 100 -1.50 0.53 -6.20
CA LEU A 100 -0.44 0.84 -5.25
C LEU A 100 -0.06 -0.39 -4.44
N ILE A 101 1.16 -0.88 -4.65
CA ILE A 101 1.70 -2.08 -3.99
C ILE A 101 3.05 -1.73 -3.35
N TYR A 102 3.45 -2.47 -2.31
CA TYR A 102 4.79 -2.34 -1.75
C TYR A 102 5.84 -3.04 -2.64
N ASP A 103 6.94 -2.35 -2.85
CA ASP A 103 8.19 -2.91 -3.37
C ASP A 103 8.98 -3.57 -2.24
N THR A 104 9.91 -4.48 -2.54
CA THR A 104 10.75 -5.19 -1.53
C THR A 104 11.70 -4.26 -0.78
N LYS A 105 11.89 -3.04 -1.29
CA LYS A 105 12.60 -1.93 -0.64
C LYS A 105 11.72 -1.08 0.27
N GLY A 106 10.46 -1.46 0.46
CA GLY A 106 9.52 -0.77 1.34
C GLY A 106 8.94 0.55 0.82
N ARG A 107 8.97 0.76 -0.50
CA ARG A 107 8.41 1.94 -1.18
C ARG A 107 7.09 1.58 -1.83
N PHE A 108 6.23 2.57 -2.07
CA PHE A 108 5.09 2.38 -2.96
C PHE A 108 5.55 2.29 -4.41
N ALA A 109 5.26 1.16 -5.03
CA ALA A 109 5.36 0.94 -6.46
C ALA A 109 3.98 1.17 -7.09
N VAL A 110 3.99 1.84 -8.24
CA VAL A 110 2.82 2.02 -9.09
C VAL A 110 2.82 0.85 -10.06
N HIS A 111 2.06 -0.19 -9.77
CA HIS A 111 1.99 -1.39 -10.58
C HIS A 111 0.91 -1.25 -11.64
N ARG A 112 1.24 -1.51 -12.92
CA ARG A 112 0.26 -1.50 -14.02
C ARG A 112 -0.63 -2.74 -13.92
N ILE A 113 -1.94 -2.56 -14.03
CA ILE A 113 -2.92 -3.65 -13.94
C ILE A 113 -3.85 -3.66 -15.17
N THR A 114 -4.48 -4.81 -15.42
CA THR A 114 -5.52 -4.94 -16.45
C THR A 114 -6.82 -4.28 -16.00
N PRO A 115 -7.72 -3.88 -16.92
CA PRO A 115 -9.01 -3.30 -16.57
C PRO A 115 -9.93 -4.26 -15.80
N GLU A 116 -9.78 -5.58 -15.99
CA GLU A 116 -10.53 -6.59 -15.24
C GLU A 116 -10.13 -6.60 -13.76
N GLU A 117 -8.84 -6.55 -13.49
CA GLU A 117 -8.30 -6.50 -12.14
C GLU A 117 -8.58 -5.15 -11.46
N ALA A 118 -8.73 -4.08 -12.23
CA ALA A 118 -9.07 -2.76 -11.73
C ALA A 118 -10.49 -2.66 -11.17
N LYS A 119 -11.39 -3.62 -11.45
CA LYS A 119 -12.77 -3.62 -10.94
C LYS A 119 -12.83 -3.95 -9.45
N TYR A 120 -11.86 -4.70 -8.92
CA TYR A 120 -11.87 -5.12 -7.54
C TYR A 120 -10.62 -4.68 -6.79
N LYS A 121 -10.72 -4.65 -5.46
CA LYS A 121 -9.58 -4.49 -4.56
C LYS A 121 -9.66 -5.45 -3.39
N LEU A 122 -8.48 -5.78 -2.85
CA LEU A 122 -8.37 -6.54 -1.62
C LEU A 122 -8.32 -5.62 -0.41
N CYS A 123 -9.04 -5.95 0.65
CA CYS A 123 -9.07 -5.21 1.90
C CYS A 123 -8.92 -6.16 3.09
N LYS A 124 -8.12 -5.76 4.10
CA LYS A 124 -7.96 -6.54 5.34
C LYS A 124 -9.06 -6.19 6.34
N VAL A 125 -9.69 -7.21 6.91
CA VAL A 125 -10.75 -7.08 7.91
C VAL A 125 -10.15 -6.67 9.25
N ARG A 126 -10.63 -5.55 9.81
CA ARG A 126 -10.18 -5.02 11.13
C ARG A 126 -11.14 -5.33 12.27
N LYS A 127 -12.44 -5.39 12.01
CA LYS A 127 -13.50 -5.65 13.00
C LYS A 127 -14.57 -6.55 12.32
N ASN A 128 -15.15 -7.49 13.07
CA ASN A 128 -16.15 -8.52 12.69
C ASN A 128 -15.64 -9.86 12.11
N ILE A 129 -16.47 -10.90 12.34
CA ILE A 129 -16.45 -12.35 12.02
C ILE A 129 -15.12 -13.08 12.21
N VAL A 130 -14.03 -12.72 11.53
CA VAL A 130 -12.66 -13.23 11.79
C VAL A 130 -11.64 -12.13 11.51
N VAL A 131 -10.89 -11.72 12.54
CA VAL A 131 -9.91 -10.64 12.44
C VAL A 131 -8.68 -11.10 11.64
N ASN A 132 -8.20 -10.24 10.73
CA ASN A 132 -7.03 -10.41 9.83
C ASN A 132 -7.26 -11.14 8.51
N ASP A 133 -8.48 -11.57 8.25
CA ASP A 133 -8.83 -12.14 6.95
C ASP A 133 -8.89 -11.05 5.87
N THR A 134 -8.76 -11.46 4.61
CA THR A 134 -8.81 -10.54 3.46
C THR A 134 -10.13 -10.74 2.72
N ILE A 135 -10.81 -9.64 2.43
CA ILE A 135 -12.00 -9.59 1.57
C ILE A 135 -11.65 -9.00 0.21
N GLN A 136 -12.28 -9.53 -0.82
CA GLN A 136 -12.34 -8.88 -2.12
C GLN A 136 -13.61 -8.02 -2.18
N ILE A 137 -13.42 -6.76 -2.55
CA ILE A 137 -14.49 -5.78 -2.70
C ILE A 137 -14.53 -5.34 -4.15
N ASP A 138 -15.72 -5.39 -4.74
CA ASP A 138 -15.99 -4.77 -6.03
C ASP A 138 -16.11 -3.24 -5.85
N LEU A 139 -15.37 -2.47 -6.65
CA LEU A 139 -15.29 -1.02 -6.54
C LEU A 139 -16.55 -0.31 -7.04
N GLU A 140 -17.30 -0.91 -7.95
CA GLU A 140 -18.53 -0.31 -8.48
C GLU A 140 -19.67 -0.45 -7.47
N THR A 141 -19.90 -1.67 -6.99
CA THR A 141 -21.01 -1.96 -6.08
C THR A 141 -20.67 -1.71 -4.61
N GLY A 142 -19.38 -1.68 -4.25
CA GLY A 142 -18.92 -1.64 -2.87
C GLY A 142 -19.25 -2.91 -2.07
N LYS A 143 -19.71 -3.97 -2.73
CA LYS A 143 -20.08 -5.24 -2.10
C LYS A 143 -18.87 -6.17 -1.97
N ILE A 144 -18.93 -7.02 -0.96
CA ILE A 144 -17.94 -8.08 -0.75
C ILE A 144 -18.27 -9.20 -1.72
N THR A 145 -17.33 -9.57 -2.58
CA THR A 145 -17.50 -10.66 -3.55
C THR A 145 -17.03 -11.98 -2.95
N GLU A 146 -15.81 -11.98 -2.42
CA GLU A 146 -15.16 -13.20 -1.95
C GLU A 146 -14.33 -12.96 -0.69
N PHE A 147 -14.09 -14.06 0.02
CA PHE A 147 -13.35 -14.09 1.27
C PHE A 147 -12.12 -15.00 1.18
N ILE A 148 -11.03 -14.53 1.76
CA ILE A 148 -9.77 -15.25 1.91
C ILE A 148 -9.47 -15.36 3.40
N LYS A 149 -9.57 -16.57 3.92
CA LYS A 149 -9.23 -16.89 5.31
C LYS A 149 -7.72 -16.70 5.54
N PHE A 150 -7.37 -16.15 6.69
CA PHE A 150 -6.01 -16.20 7.21
C PHE A 150 -5.74 -17.61 7.72
N ASP A 151 -5.07 -18.40 6.90
CA ASP A 151 -4.69 -19.78 7.24
C ASP A 151 -3.26 -20.07 6.77
N THR A 152 -2.65 -21.08 7.38
CA THR A 152 -1.38 -21.63 6.92
C THR A 152 -1.50 -22.16 5.50
N GLY A 153 -0.45 -22.02 4.71
CA GLY A 153 -0.43 -22.39 3.29
C GLY A 153 -0.93 -21.31 2.33
N ASN A 154 -1.56 -20.23 2.81
CA ASN A 154 -1.97 -19.12 1.95
C ASN A 154 -0.84 -18.13 1.66
N LEU A 155 -0.90 -17.52 0.48
CA LEU A 155 0.05 -16.51 0.03
C LEU A 155 -0.23 -15.16 0.71
N CYS A 156 0.83 -14.55 1.25
CA CYS A 156 0.75 -13.30 1.95
C CYS A 156 1.83 -12.32 1.53
N MET A 157 1.55 -11.03 1.72
CA MET A 157 2.48 -9.93 1.58
C MET A 157 2.67 -9.25 2.94
N VAL A 158 3.91 -8.87 3.23
CA VAL A 158 4.23 -8.11 4.44
C VAL A 158 4.00 -6.61 4.19
N THR A 159 3.22 -5.96 5.05
CA THR A 159 2.86 -4.54 4.97
C THR A 159 3.54 -3.66 6.03
N GLY A 160 4.38 -4.24 6.91
CA GLY A 160 5.12 -3.53 7.94
C GLY A 160 6.56 -4.06 8.11
N ASP A 161 7.26 -3.59 9.15
CA ASP A 161 8.61 -4.05 9.56
C ASP A 161 9.72 -4.01 8.50
N ALA A 162 10.84 -4.69 8.78
CA ALA A 162 12.03 -4.72 7.93
C ALA A 162 11.82 -5.60 6.67
N ASN A 163 10.83 -6.49 6.67
CA ASN A 163 10.50 -7.40 5.57
C ASN A 163 9.36 -6.85 4.70
N LEU A 164 9.06 -5.55 4.80
CA LEU A 164 8.04 -4.85 4.02
C LEU A 164 8.15 -5.11 2.51
N GLY A 165 7.03 -5.50 1.90
CA GLY A 165 6.92 -5.76 0.46
C GLY A 165 7.40 -7.14 0.02
N THR A 166 7.89 -7.96 0.95
CA THR A 166 8.20 -9.36 0.69
C THR A 166 6.90 -10.18 0.60
N ILE A 167 6.89 -11.18 -0.28
CA ILE A 167 5.76 -12.09 -0.52
C ILE A 167 6.18 -13.53 -0.29
N GLY A 168 5.41 -14.23 0.54
CA GLY A 168 5.66 -15.63 0.85
C GLY A 168 4.41 -16.35 1.36
N VAL A 169 4.56 -17.66 1.55
CA VAL A 169 3.53 -18.55 2.07
C VAL A 169 3.59 -18.58 3.58
N ILE A 170 2.44 -18.49 4.24
CA ILE A 170 2.34 -18.59 5.71
C ILE A 170 2.63 -20.04 6.12
N THR A 171 3.65 -20.28 6.94
CA THR A 171 4.00 -21.64 7.40
C THR A 171 3.42 -21.95 8.76
N ASN A 172 3.58 -21.05 9.73
CA ASN A 172 3.18 -21.30 11.11
C ASN A 172 2.78 -20.01 11.82
N ARG A 173 1.76 -20.08 12.68
CA ARG A 173 1.36 -19.00 13.59
C ARG A 173 1.68 -19.39 15.02
N LYS A 174 2.60 -18.66 15.66
CA LYS A 174 2.88 -18.76 17.09
C LYS A 174 2.05 -17.74 17.87
N ARG A 175 1.05 -18.25 18.58
CA ARG A 175 0.19 -17.45 19.45
C ARG A 175 0.85 -17.29 20.81
N HIS A 176 0.98 -16.05 21.27
CA HIS A 176 1.53 -15.76 22.60
C HIS A 176 0.46 -15.00 23.40
N PRO A 177 -0.16 -15.62 24.41
CA PRO A 177 -1.16 -14.94 25.23
C PRO A 177 -0.55 -13.72 25.91
N GLY A 178 -1.19 -12.56 25.77
CA GLY A 178 -0.71 -11.29 26.32
C GLY A 178 0.35 -10.56 25.49
N SER A 179 0.80 -11.13 24.37
CA SER A 179 1.73 -10.48 23.44
C SER A 179 1.19 -10.54 22.00
N PHE A 180 1.91 -9.92 21.07
CA PHE A 180 1.53 -9.96 19.66
C PHE A 180 1.85 -11.33 19.05
N ASP A 181 0.91 -11.84 18.26
CA ASP A 181 1.10 -13.09 17.53
C ASP A 181 2.20 -12.95 16.47
N VAL A 182 3.10 -13.94 16.45
CA VAL A 182 4.21 -14.02 15.50
C VAL A 182 3.89 -15.06 14.45
N VAL A 183 4.12 -14.72 13.18
CA VAL A 183 3.85 -15.59 12.06
C VAL A 183 5.13 -15.81 11.27
N HIS A 184 5.40 -17.06 10.96
CA HIS A 184 6.50 -17.50 10.11
C HIS A 184 6.01 -17.56 8.67
N VAL A 185 6.79 -16.96 7.78
CA VAL A 185 6.52 -16.85 6.35
C VAL A 185 7.73 -17.39 5.60
N LYS A 186 7.48 -18.14 4.53
CA LYS A 186 8.51 -18.68 3.64
C LYS A 186 8.32 -18.15 2.23
N ASP A 187 9.35 -17.51 1.69
CA ASP A 187 9.35 -16.97 0.33
C ASP A 187 9.48 -18.07 -0.73
N ALA A 188 9.22 -17.68 -1.98
CA ALA A 188 9.42 -18.55 -3.14
C ALA A 188 10.89 -19.02 -3.29
N ASN A 189 11.87 -18.24 -2.79
CA ASN A 189 13.29 -18.61 -2.82
C ASN A 189 13.71 -19.49 -1.62
N GLY A 190 12.76 -19.93 -0.79
CA GLY A 190 13.03 -20.77 0.38
C GLY A 190 13.45 -20.01 1.64
N ASN A 191 13.77 -18.72 1.54
CA ASN A 191 14.05 -17.86 2.68
C ASN A 191 12.86 -17.84 3.64
N SER A 192 13.13 -18.06 4.93
CA SER A 192 12.11 -18.05 5.97
C SER A 192 12.37 -16.89 6.93
N PHE A 193 11.32 -16.16 7.27
CA PHE A 193 11.39 -15.04 8.22
C PHE A 193 10.13 -14.98 9.08
N ALA A 194 10.20 -14.22 10.17
CA ALA A 194 9.08 -14.03 11.08
C ALA A 194 8.62 -12.56 11.07
N THR A 195 7.31 -12.35 11.13
CA THR A 195 6.69 -11.01 11.24
C THR A 195 5.51 -11.03 12.20
N TRP A 196 5.07 -9.85 12.61
CA TRP A 196 3.88 -9.70 13.45
C TRP A 196 2.60 -9.94 12.63
N LEU A 197 1.60 -10.58 13.23
CA LEU A 197 0.30 -10.86 12.60
C LEU A 197 -0.39 -9.60 12.02
N SER A 198 -0.21 -8.46 12.68
CA SER A 198 -0.76 -7.17 12.24
C SER A 198 -0.21 -6.74 10.87
N ASN A 199 1.06 -7.08 10.58
CA ASN A 199 1.77 -6.71 9.37
C ASN A 199 1.52 -7.65 8.19
N ILE A 200 0.79 -8.76 8.38
CA ILE A 200 0.54 -9.71 7.29
C ILE A 200 -0.75 -9.34 6.56
N PHE A 201 -0.69 -9.39 5.24
CA PHE A 201 -1.84 -9.20 4.36
C PHE A 201 -1.96 -10.41 3.43
N VAL A 202 -3.07 -11.15 3.52
CA VAL A 202 -3.28 -12.33 2.67
C VAL A 202 -3.69 -11.85 1.26
N ILE A 203 -2.99 -12.33 0.23
CA ILE A 203 -3.17 -11.90 -1.16
C ILE A 203 -3.69 -13.02 -2.08
N GLY A 204 -3.74 -14.26 -1.59
CA GLY A 204 -4.12 -15.40 -2.40
C GLY A 204 -4.40 -16.65 -1.58
N LYS A 205 -5.04 -17.63 -2.21
CA LYS A 205 -5.29 -18.97 -1.66
C LYS A 205 -4.23 -19.93 -2.17
N GLY A 206 -3.58 -20.66 -1.27
CA GLY A 206 -2.44 -21.51 -1.63
C GLY A 206 -1.32 -20.69 -2.29
N ASN A 207 -0.80 -21.18 -3.43
CA ASN A 207 0.23 -20.49 -4.21
C ASN A 207 -0.33 -19.53 -5.29
N LYS A 208 -1.67 -19.43 -5.43
CA LYS A 208 -2.31 -18.59 -6.46
C LYS A 208 -2.62 -17.20 -5.89
N ALA A 209 -1.88 -16.19 -6.36
CA ALA A 209 -2.18 -14.79 -6.08
C ALA A 209 -3.47 -14.35 -6.77
N TRP A 210 -4.30 -13.57 -6.07
CA TRP A 210 -5.50 -12.94 -6.65
C TRP A 210 -5.21 -11.56 -7.23
N ILE A 211 -3.97 -11.09 -7.05
CA ILE A 211 -3.49 -9.82 -7.55
C ILE A 211 -2.24 -10.03 -8.38
N SER A 212 -2.05 -9.17 -9.38
CA SER A 212 -0.79 -9.05 -10.09
C SER A 212 0.32 -8.54 -9.17
N LEU A 213 1.49 -9.17 -9.29
CA LEU A 213 2.62 -8.91 -8.42
C LEU A 213 3.60 -7.92 -9.06
N PRO A 214 4.22 -7.03 -8.27
CA PRO A 214 5.22 -6.09 -8.76
C PRO A 214 6.48 -6.81 -9.25
N ARG A 215 7.35 -6.08 -9.95
CA ARG A 215 8.61 -6.60 -10.50
C ARG A 215 9.43 -7.28 -9.39
N GLY A 216 9.89 -8.50 -9.66
CA GLY A 216 10.60 -9.32 -8.67
C GLY A 216 9.69 -10.16 -7.78
N LYS A 217 8.37 -10.19 -8.02
CA LYS A 217 7.39 -11.06 -7.35
C LYS A 217 7.45 -11.02 -5.80
N GLY A 218 7.92 -9.89 -5.24
CA GLY A 218 8.10 -9.75 -3.80
C GLY A 218 9.26 -10.56 -3.21
N ILE A 219 10.21 -11.04 -4.01
CA ILE A 219 11.40 -11.71 -3.52
C ILE A 219 12.44 -10.65 -3.16
N ARG A 220 12.80 -10.59 -1.88
CA ARG A 220 13.86 -9.68 -1.41
C ARG A 220 15.22 -10.32 -1.60
N LEU A 221 16.03 -9.71 -2.47
CA LEU A 221 17.41 -10.12 -2.70
C LEU A 221 18.30 -9.68 -1.54
N THR A 222 19.35 -10.45 -1.28
CA THR A 222 20.43 -10.07 -0.38
C THR A 222 21.23 -8.90 -0.96
N ILE A 223 22.01 -8.23 -0.11
CA ILE A 223 22.85 -7.08 -0.52
C ILE A 223 23.86 -7.51 -1.60
N ALA A 224 24.41 -8.73 -1.49
CA ALA A 224 25.32 -9.29 -2.47
C ALA A 224 24.62 -9.52 -3.82
N GLU A 225 23.49 -10.23 -3.84
CA GLU A 225 22.74 -10.49 -5.08
C GLU A 225 22.27 -9.20 -5.77
N GLU A 226 21.85 -8.19 -5.01
CA GLU A 226 21.45 -6.89 -5.56
C GLU A 226 22.65 -6.14 -6.17
N ARG A 227 23.84 -6.24 -5.55
CA ARG A 227 25.09 -5.68 -6.08
C ARG A 227 25.44 -6.35 -7.41
N ASP A 228 25.42 -7.67 -7.45
CA ASP A 228 25.81 -8.44 -8.64
C ASP A 228 24.83 -8.17 -9.80
N LYS A 229 23.54 -8.13 -9.50
CA LYS A 229 22.52 -7.74 -10.48
C LYS A 229 22.71 -6.32 -11.01
N ARG A 230 23.15 -5.38 -10.16
CA ARG A 230 23.45 -4.01 -10.59
C ARG A 230 24.72 -3.94 -11.44
N LEU A 231 25.73 -4.75 -11.16
CA LEU A 231 26.95 -4.83 -11.97
C LEU A 231 26.66 -5.44 -13.34
N ALA A 232 25.91 -6.55 -13.37
CA ALA A 232 25.47 -7.18 -14.62
C ALA A 232 24.67 -6.22 -15.50
N ALA A 233 23.73 -5.46 -14.91
CA ALA A 233 22.94 -4.47 -15.66
C ALA A 233 23.81 -3.35 -16.26
N LYS A 234 24.88 -2.93 -15.56
CA LYS A 234 25.82 -1.94 -16.09
C LYS A 234 26.65 -2.49 -17.25
N GLN A 235 27.07 -3.74 -17.16
CA GLN A 235 27.83 -4.42 -18.22
C GLN A 235 26.99 -4.63 -19.48
N SER A 236 25.69 -4.88 -19.36
CA SER A 236 24.79 -5.02 -20.51
C SER A 236 24.39 -3.71 -21.20
N SER A 237 24.65 -2.56 -20.56
CA SER A 237 24.28 -1.23 -21.06
C SER A 237 25.44 -0.43 -21.64
N GLY A 238 26.65 -0.99 -21.58
CA GLY A 238 27.85 -0.45 -22.25
C GLY A 238 28.16 -1.29 -23.47
#